data_AF-A0AAN9K897-F1
#
_entry.id   AF-A0AAN9K897-F1
#
_cell.length_a   1.000
_cell.length_b   1.000
_cell.length_c   1.000
_cell.angle_alpha   90.00
_cell.angle_beta   90.00
_cell.angle_gamma   90.00
#
_symmetry.space_group_name_H-M   'P 1'
#
loop_
_entity.id
_entity.type
_entity.pdbx_description
1 polymer ?
#
loop_
_entity_poly.entity_id
_entity_poly.type
_entity_poly.pdbx_seq_one_letter_code
_entity_poly.pdbx_strand_id
1 'polypeptide(L)'
;MEHFNNDDLEFVVDDYFDDNDDDLDDQHTVVPQPSSDLDSQDSDFEDDFGTSNAKTDTSASEARNGKDVQGIPWERLNYSRDKYRETRLKQYKNYENLSRSRHNLDKECLNVQKGKTFYDFQFNTRLVKSTIVHFQLRNLLWATSKHDVYLMQNYSVMHWSSLLQRGKEVLNVAKPIIPTLKRTGFLAQPISRVQISTMTVKENLMVAGGFQGELICKNLKHSGVAFCGKITTDDNAITNAVDIYCNPIGSLRVITANNDSQVRVFDAENFASLGCFKYDWSVNNTSVSPDGRLLAVLGDSTECLIADANTGKITGILKGHLDYSFASAWHPDGRILATGNQDKTCRLWDIRNLSESIAVLKGRMGAIRGLRFTSDGHFLAMAEPADFVHVFDSHSGYERCQEIDLFGEIAGVSFSPDTEALFVGIADRTYGSLLEFIRKRHYNYLDSMF
;
A
#
# COMPACT_ATOMS: atom_id res chain seq x y z
N MET A 1 -17.65 11.20 19.41
CA MET A 1 -16.61 11.99 20.08
C MET A 1 -16.03 11.16 21.19
N GLU A 2 -15.04 10.34 20.84
CA GLU A 2 -13.91 10.04 21.72
C GLU A 2 -12.71 10.62 20.99
N HIS A 3 -11.97 11.51 21.64
CA HIS A 3 -10.69 11.97 21.13
C HIS A 3 -9.77 10.77 21.09
N PHE A 4 -9.37 10.32 19.89
CA PHE A 4 -8.21 9.45 19.75
C PHE A 4 -7.01 10.25 20.25
N ASN A 5 -6.54 9.89 21.43
CA ASN A 5 -5.36 10.49 22.02
C ASN A 5 -4.15 9.89 21.28
N ASN A 6 -3.28 10.76 20.75
CA ASN A 6 -2.08 10.37 19.99
C ASN A 6 -1.01 9.64 20.83
N ASP A 7 -1.25 9.44 22.13
CA ASP A 7 -0.29 8.86 23.07
C ASP A 7 -0.15 7.32 22.94
N ASP A 8 -1.06 6.64 22.23
CA ASP A 8 -0.98 5.18 21.98
C ASP A 8 -0.02 4.82 20.81
N LEU A 9 0.60 5.82 20.16
CA LEU A 9 1.49 5.62 19.02
C LEU A 9 2.97 5.39 19.41
N GLU A 10 3.33 5.51 20.69
CA GLU A 10 4.70 5.27 21.16
C GLU A 10 5.04 3.78 21.44
N PHE A 11 4.09 2.84 21.34
CA PHE A 11 4.30 1.45 21.76
C PHE A 11 4.20 0.36 20.68
N VAL A 12 4.25 0.71 19.39
CA VAL A 12 4.12 -0.32 18.32
C VAL A 12 5.44 -1.05 18.01
N VAL A 13 6.54 -0.76 18.73
CA VAL A 13 7.84 -1.40 18.48
C VAL A 13 8.26 -2.38 19.60
N ASP A 14 7.75 -2.25 20.84
CA ASP A 14 8.31 -2.99 21.99
C ASP A 14 7.40 -4.07 22.62
N ASP A 15 6.09 -4.11 22.35
CA ASP A 15 5.17 -5.03 23.07
C ASP A 15 4.90 -6.37 22.35
N TYR A 16 5.93 -7.03 21.84
CA TYR A 16 5.85 -8.46 21.57
C TYR A 16 7.12 -9.15 22.07
N PHE A 17 6.92 -9.96 23.13
CA PHE A 17 7.83 -10.87 23.85
C PHE A 17 8.44 -10.33 25.15
N ASP A 18 7.68 -10.47 26.23
CA ASP A 18 8.20 -10.75 27.57
C ASP A 18 8.09 -12.28 27.79
N ASP A 19 9.23 -12.95 27.93
CA ASP A 19 9.48 -14.05 28.87
C ASP A 19 10.71 -14.89 28.44
N ASN A 20 11.72 -14.84 29.32
CA ASN A 20 12.60 -15.92 29.79
C ASN A 20 13.46 -16.68 28.76
N ASP A 21 14.76 -16.36 28.78
CA ASP A 21 15.79 -17.38 28.88
C ASP A 21 16.91 -16.84 29.78
N ASP A 22 16.88 -17.30 31.03
CA ASP A 22 17.98 -17.23 31.99
C ASP A 22 19.09 -18.19 31.58
N ASP A 23 20.31 -17.78 31.93
CA ASP A 23 21.52 -18.58 32.13
C ASP A 23 22.14 -19.29 30.92
N LEU A 24 23.29 -18.75 30.49
CA LEU A 24 24.56 -19.49 30.60
C LEU A 24 25.72 -18.50 30.65
N ASP A 25 26.28 -18.38 31.85
CA ASP A 25 27.59 -17.81 32.17
C ASP A 25 28.67 -18.31 31.22
N ASP A 26 29.51 -17.40 30.71
CA ASP A 26 30.94 -17.67 30.70
C ASP A 26 31.74 -16.38 30.91
N GLN A 27 32.38 -16.33 32.06
CA GLN A 27 33.30 -15.29 32.51
C GLN A 27 34.58 -15.37 31.68
N HIS A 28 35.13 -14.22 31.23
CA HIS A 28 36.57 -13.98 31.33
C HIS A 28 36.92 -12.48 31.14
N THR A 29 37.08 -11.83 32.29
CA THR A 29 38.17 -10.92 32.70
C THR A 29 38.90 -10.04 31.66
N VAL A 30 38.77 -8.73 31.89
CA VAL A 30 39.58 -7.61 31.38
C VAL A 30 41.01 -7.64 31.94
N VAL A 31 42.03 -7.36 31.11
CA VAL A 31 43.32 -6.76 31.52
C VAL A 31 43.78 -5.73 30.46
N PRO A 32 44.23 -4.51 30.82
CA PRO A 32 44.64 -3.47 29.87
C PRO A 32 46.16 -3.26 29.67
N GLN A 33 46.56 -3.01 28.41
CA GLN A 33 47.67 -2.17 27.87
C GLN A 33 49.16 -2.56 28.15
N PRO A 34 50.20 -2.09 27.39
CA PRO A 34 50.30 -0.84 26.60
C PRO A 34 51.03 -0.86 25.22
N SER A 35 51.03 0.32 24.60
CA SER A 35 51.59 0.86 23.35
C SER A 35 53.00 0.44 22.86
N SER A 36 53.18 0.37 21.54
CA SER A 36 54.33 0.96 20.82
C SER A 36 54.07 1.10 19.31
N ASP A 37 54.70 2.12 18.73
CA ASP A 37 54.45 2.77 17.44
C ASP A 37 55.21 2.13 16.24
N LEU A 38 54.76 2.53 15.04
CA LEU A 38 55.45 2.65 13.74
C LEU A 38 55.60 1.40 12.84
N ASP A 39 54.85 1.46 11.72
CA ASP A 39 55.34 1.55 10.33
C ASP A 39 54.74 0.57 9.30
N SER A 40 54.05 1.21 8.35
CA SER A 40 54.17 1.00 6.89
C SER A 40 53.23 0.02 6.17
N GLN A 41 52.77 0.57 5.03
CA GLN A 41 52.43 -0.06 3.74
C GLN A 41 50.96 -0.08 3.33
N ASP A 42 50.74 0.61 2.22
CA ASP A 42 49.57 0.63 1.35
C ASP A 42 49.04 -0.78 1.07
N SER A 43 47.71 -0.92 1.05
CA SER A 43 47.06 -1.82 0.11
C SER A 43 45.63 -1.37 -0.12
N ASP A 44 45.30 -1.28 -1.40
CA ASP A 44 44.01 -0.93 -1.96
C ASP A 44 42.90 -1.83 -1.39
N PHE A 45 41.93 -1.24 -0.70
CA PHE A 45 40.64 -1.89 -0.46
C PHE A 45 39.81 -1.77 -1.73
N GLU A 46 40.05 -2.69 -2.67
CA GLU A 46 39.00 -3.10 -3.60
C GLU A 46 37.91 -3.80 -2.77
N ASP A 47 36.78 -3.12 -2.58
CA ASP A 47 35.56 -3.73 -2.06
C ASP A 47 35.06 -4.77 -3.07
N ASP A 48 35.46 -6.01 -2.83
CA ASP A 48 34.97 -7.22 -3.47
C ASP A 48 33.47 -7.36 -3.20
N PHE A 49 32.65 -6.78 -4.09
CA PHE A 49 31.23 -7.09 -4.24
C PHE A 49 31.08 -8.51 -4.81
N GLY A 50 31.44 -9.50 -4.00
CA GLY A 50 31.49 -10.91 -4.38
C GLY A 50 31.12 -11.80 -3.20
N THR A 51 29.90 -12.32 -3.23
CA THR A 51 29.48 -13.57 -2.55
C THR A 51 29.43 -13.61 -1.01
N SER A 52 28.42 -12.94 -0.44
CA SER A 52 27.83 -13.37 0.86
C SER A 52 26.30 -13.28 0.89
N ASN A 53 25.63 -13.59 -0.24
CA ASN A 53 24.18 -13.65 -0.29
C ASN A 53 23.68 -14.97 0.34
N ALA A 54 23.26 -14.94 1.61
CA ALA A 54 22.34 -15.94 2.11
C ALA A 54 21.13 -16.00 1.15
N LYS A 55 20.78 -17.19 0.65
CA LYS A 55 19.67 -17.44 -0.30
C LYS A 55 18.30 -17.14 0.33
N THR A 56 17.99 -15.87 0.56
CA THR A 56 16.76 -15.38 1.20
C THR A 56 15.58 -15.30 0.24
N ASP A 57 15.86 -15.27 -1.06
CA ASP A 57 14.86 -15.18 -2.12
C ASP A 57 14.27 -16.56 -2.48
N THR A 58 13.07 -16.54 -3.06
CA THR A 58 12.38 -17.76 -3.51
C THR A 58 11.94 -17.59 -4.96
N SER A 59 12.42 -18.48 -5.82
CA SER A 59 12.00 -18.59 -7.21
C SER A 59 10.73 -19.41 -7.38
N ALA A 60 10.00 -19.21 -8.48
CA ALA A 60 8.86 -20.06 -8.84
C ALA A 60 9.21 -21.56 -8.90
N SER A 61 10.42 -21.91 -9.35
CA SER A 61 10.88 -23.31 -9.39
C SER A 61 11.06 -23.91 -8.01
N GLU A 62 11.65 -23.17 -7.06
CA GLU A 62 11.79 -23.65 -5.69
C GLU A 62 10.43 -23.78 -5.01
N ALA A 63 9.54 -22.81 -5.22
CA ALA A 63 8.19 -22.86 -4.66
C ALA A 63 7.39 -24.07 -5.18
N ARG A 64 7.48 -24.36 -6.49
CA ARG A 64 6.88 -25.58 -7.07
C ARG A 64 7.48 -26.88 -6.50
N ASN A 65 8.72 -26.83 -6.03
CA ASN A 65 9.40 -27.95 -5.38
C ASN A 65 9.11 -28.03 -3.86
N GLY A 66 8.15 -27.24 -3.35
CA GLY A 66 7.70 -27.30 -1.96
C GLY A 66 8.36 -26.29 -1.02
N LYS A 67 9.25 -25.41 -1.50
CA LYS A 67 9.75 -24.28 -0.70
C LYS A 67 8.60 -23.29 -0.45
N ASP A 68 8.52 -22.76 0.76
CA ASP A 68 7.56 -21.69 1.06
C ASP A 68 7.81 -20.46 0.16
N VAL A 69 6.75 -19.83 -0.36
CA VAL A 69 6.84 -18.69 -1.29
C VAL A 69 7.56 -17.48 -0.68
N GLN A 70 7.49 -17.29 0.63
CA GLN A 70 8.25 -16.26 1.36
C GLN A 70 9.58 -16.79 1.92
N GLY A 71 9.86 -18.08 1.72
CA GLY A 71 11.05 -18.76 2.23
C GLY A 71 11.01 -18.93 3.75
N ILE A 72 9.83 -19.03 4.36
CA ILE A 72 9.69 -19.31 5.79
C ILE A 72 10.02 -20.80 6.02
N PRO A 73 11.04 -21.12 6.85
CA PRO A 73 11.45 -22.50 7.10
C PRO A 73 10.56 -23.14 8.17
N TRP A 74 9.31 -23.43 7.83
CA TRP A 74 8.32 -23.99 8.77
C TRP A 74 8.79 -25.28 9.45
N GLU A 75 9.62 -26.07 8.79
CA GLU A 75 10.24 -27.28 9.32
C GLU A 75 11.22 -27.03 10.49
N ARG A 76 11.70 -25.80 10.64
CA ARG A 76 12.57 -25.36 11.75
C ARG A 76 11.79 -24.67 12.88
N LEU A 77 10.49 -24.44 12.70
CA LEU A 77 9.64 -23.76 13.66
C LEU A 77 8.82 -24.78 14.46
N ASN A 78 8.42 -24.40 15.68
CA ASN A 78 7.62 -25.26 16.59
C ASN A 78 6.15 -25.45 16.16
N TYR A 79 5.77 -24.93 14.99
CA TYR A 79 4.42 -24.98 14.47
C TYR A 79 4.45 -25.09 12.95
N SER A 80 3.49 -25.84 12.39
CA SER A 80 3.26 -25.87 10.95
C SER A 80 2.65 -24.56 10.46
N ARG A 81 2.75 -24.32 9.14
CA ARG A 81 2.08 -23.20 8.46
C ARG A 81 0.58 -23.12 8.82
N ASP A 82 -0.11 -24.25 8.79
CA ASP A 82 -1.56 -24.32 9.09
C ASP A 82 -1.86 -24.00 10.57
N LYS A 83 -1.08 -24.56 11.50
CA LYS A 83 -1.25 -24.29 12.93
C LYS A 83 -1.01 -22.82 13.25
N TYR A 84 0.01 -22.21 12.64
CA TYR A 84 0.26 -20.79 12.78
C TYR A 84 -0.90 -19.97 12.22
N ARG A 85 -1.42 -20.33 11.04
CA ARG A 85 -2.56 -19.67 10.41
C ARG A 85 -3.82 -19.73 11.27
N GLU A 86 -4.13 -20.87 11.88
CA GLU A 86 -5.26 -20.99 12.80
C GLU A 86 -5.13 -20.07 14.02
N THR A 87 -3.95 -20.05 14.63
CA THR A 87 -3.65 -19.17 15.77
C THR A 87 -3.77 -17.71 15.37
N ARG A 88 -3.19 -17.34 14.22
CA ARG A 88 -3.22 -15.99 13.65
C ARG A 88 -4.67 -15.51 13.46
N LEU A 89 -5.54 -16.32 12.87
CA LEU A 89 -6.95 -15.97 12.67
C LEU A 89 -7.74 -15.82 13.98
N LYS A 90 -7.42 -16.61 15.01
CA LYS A 90 -8.09 -16.53 16.33
C LYS A 90 -7.64 -15.32 17.14
N GLN A 91 -6.37 -14.94 17.04
CA GLN A 91 -5.75 -13.91 17.87
C GLN A 91 -5.69 -12.53 17.20
N TYR A 92 -5.97 -12.43 15.90
CA TYR A 92 -5.90 -11.15 15.18
C TYR A 92 -6.91 -10.15 15.74
N LYS A 93 -6.40 -9.08 16.35
CA LYS A 93 -7.20 -8.00 16.94
C LYS A 93 -7.75 -7.11 15.82
N ASN A 94 -9.07 -7.00 15.77
CA ASN A 94 -9.78 -6.08 14.89
C ASN A 94 -10.35 -4.92 15.71
N TYR A 95 -10.43 -3.74 15.09
CA TYR A 95 -10.93 -2.51 15.73
C TYR A 95 -12.28 -2.12 15.12
N GLU A 96 -13.19 -3.08 14.93
CA GLU A 96 -14.48 -2.84 14.28
C GLU A 96 -15.52 -2.29 15.26
N ASN A 97 -16.30 -1.32 14.80
CA ASN A 97 -17.42 -0.72 15.53
C ASN A 97 -18.72 -0.95 14.74
N LEU A 98 -19.26 -2.17 14.84
CA LEU A 98 -20.44 -2.57 14.07
C LEU A 98 -21.73 -2.24 14.80
N SER A 99 -22.65 -1.57 14.11
CA SER A 99 -24.03 -1.38 14.58
C SER A 99 -24.90 -2.64 14.51
N ARG A 100 -24.46 -3.69 13.80
CA ARG A 100 -25.18 -4.96 13.60
C ARG A 100 -24.26 -6.16 13.79
N SER A 101 -24.83 -7.33 14.07
CA SER A 101 -24.05 -8.55 14.25
C SER A 101 -23.38 -9.02 12.95
N ARG A 102 -22.19 -9.61 13.11
CA ARG A 102 -21.41 -10.20 12.00
C ARG A 102 -22.20 -11.25 11.20
N HIS A 103 -23.02 -12.04 11.89
CA HIS A 103 -23.86 -13.06 11.25
C HIS A 103 -24.86 -12.48 10.24
N ASN A 104 -25.34 -11.24 10.45
CA ASN A 104 -26.24 -10.59 9.51
C ASN A 104 -25.49 -10.01 8.31
N LEU A 105 -24.31 -9.41 8.53
CA LEU A 105 -23.43 -8.97 7.44
C LEU A 105 -23.04 -10.12 6.51
N ASP A 106 -22.74 -11.29 7.10
CA ASP A 106 -22.36 -12.48 6.34
C ASP A 106 -23.46 -12.97 5.39
N LYS A 107 -24.74 -12.68 5.68
CA LYS A 107 -25.87 -13.01 4.81
C LYS A 107 -26.00 -12.07 3.61
N GLU A 108 -25.48 -10.84 3.72
CA GLU A 108 -25.43 -9.88 2.62
C GLU A 108 -24.27 -10.17 1.66
N CYS A 109 -23.27 -10.92 2.13
CA CYS A 109 -22.06 -11.22 1.36
C CYS A 109 -22.35 -12.19 0.21
N LEU A 110 -21.79 -11.87 -0.96
CA LEU A 110 -21.81 -12.73 -2.13
C LEU A 110 -21.13 -14.07 -1.80
N ASN A 111 -21.75 -15.17 -2.23
CA ASN A 111 -21.12 -16.48 -2.11
C ASN A 111 -20.08 -16.66 -3.21
N VAL A 112 -18.80 -16.67 -2.82
CA VAL A 112 -17.68 -16.66 -3.75
C VAL A 112 -17.02 -18.05 -3.82
N GLN A 113 -16.86 -18.57 -5.02
CA GLN A 113 -16.10 -19.78 -5.31
C GLN A 113 -14.61 -19.50 -5.16
N LYS A 114 -14.03 -20.01 -4.07
CA LYS A 114 -12.58 -19.95 -3.79
C LYS A 114 -11.81 -21.02 -4.56
N GLY A 115 -10.50 -20.82 -4.73
CA GLY A 115 -9.58 -21.80 -5.29
C GLY A 115 -9.33 -21.67 -6.80
N LYS A 116 -9.74 -20.54 -7.41
CA LYS A 116 -9.26 -20.18 -8.75
C LYS A 116 -7.85 -19.60 -8.64
N THR A 117 -7.10 -19.69 -9.74
CA THR A 117 -5.78 -19.09 -9.86
C THR A 117 -5.75 -18.25 -11.13
N PHE A 118 -5.66 -16.94 -10.95
CA PHE A 118 -5.59 -15.94 -12.01
C PHE A 118 -4.16 -15.39 -12.19
N TYR A 119 -3.37 -15.38 -11.12
CA TYR A 119 -1.97 -14.99 -11.11
C TYR A 119 -1.12 -16.08 -10.42
N ASP A 120 -0.12 -16.61 -11.11
CA ASP A 120 0.79 -17.62 -10.59
C ASP A 120 2.00 -16.96 -9.91
N PHE A 121 2.44 -17.52 -8.77
CA PHE A 121 3.64 -17.04 -8.08
C PHE A 121 4.87 -17.14 -8.99
N GLN A 122 5.63 -16.04 -9.09
CA GLN A 122 6.80 -15.96 -9.92
C GLN A 122 8.09 -15.80 -9.10
N PHE A 123 8.11 -14.88 -8.16
CA PHE A 123 9.33 -14.54 -7.44
C PHE A 123 9.03 -13.85 -6.12
N ASN A 124 9.90 -14.06 -5.14
CA ASN A 124 9.92 -13.33 -3.88
C ASN A 124 11.35 -12.89 -3.59
N THR A 125 11.54 -11.60 -3.27
CA THR A 125 12.84 -11.07 -2.83
C THR A 125 12.77 -10.41 -1.47
N ARG A 126 13.81 -10.59 -0.66
CA ARG A 126 14.01 -9.87 0.61
C ARG A 126 14.98 -8.70 0.50
N LEU A 127 15.54 -8.46 -0.70
CA LEU A 127 16.47 -7.35 -0.94
C LEU A 127 15.78 -5.98 -0.83
N VAL A 128 14.49 -5.95 -1.17
CA VAL A 128 13.61 -4.80 -0.97
C VAL A 128 12.43 -5.24 -0.11
N LYS A 129 12.14 -4.46 0.93
CA LYS A 129 11.02 -4.74 1.83
C LYS A 129 10.32 -3.46 2.21
N SER A 130 8.99 -3.53 2.31
CA SER A 130 8.19 -2.35 2.59
C SER A 130 8.27 -1.96 4.06
N THR A 131 8.16 -0.66 4.33
CA THR A 131 7.98 -0.12 5.68
C THR A 131 6.63 0.58 5.75
N ILE A 132 5.86 0.28 6.80
CA ILE A 132 4.58 0.91 7.08
C ILE A 132 4.76 1.78 8.33
N VAL A 133 4.27 3.02 8.26
CA VAL A 133 4.31 3.98 9.39
C VAL A 133 2.97 4.15 10.08
N HIS A 134 1.87 3.66 9.47
CA HIS A 134 0.52 3.76 10.02
C HIS A 134 -0.23 2.45 9.90
N PHE A 135 -0.93 2.01 10.95
CA PHE A 135 -1.64 0.73 10.96
C PHE A 135 -2.88 0.67 10.04
N GLN A 136 -3.32 1.78 9.44
CA GLN A 136 -4.45 1.80 8.49
C GLN A 136 -4.07 2.05 7.03
N LEU A 137 -3.01 2.82 6.75
CA LEU A 137 -2.69 3.31 5.40
C LEU A 137 -1.78 2.31 4.67
N ARG A 138 -2.18 1.86 3.46
CA ARG A 138 -1.53 0.76 2.70
C ARG A 138 -1.27 1.07 1.22
N ASN A 139 -1.11 2.35 0.87
CA ASN A 139 -0.80 2.74 -0.50
C ASN A 139 0.70 3.06 -0.67
N LEU A 140 1.56 2.06 -0.45
CA LEU A 140 3.04 2.21 -0.40
C LEU A 140 3.79 1.38 -1.44
N LEU A 141 3.08 0.90 -2.46
CA LEU A 141 3.61 0.07 -3.54
C LEU A 141 2.97 0.48 -4.87
N TRP A 142 3.78 0.68 -5.91
CA TRP A 142 3.28 1.07 -7.23
C TRP A 142 4.08 0.48 -8.38
N ALA A 143 3.45 -0.31 -9.24
CA ALA A 143 4.03 -0.81 -10.48
C ALA A 143 3.82 0.20 -11.62
N THR A 144 4.87 0.46 -12.39
CA THR A 144 4.84 1.35 -13.57
C THR A 144 5.06 0.60 -14.87
N SER A 145 5.55 -0.63 -14.78
CA SER A 145 5.64 -1.59 -15.88
C SER A 145 5.49 -3.00 -15.30
N LYS A 146 5.53 -4.03 -16.15
CA LYS A 146 5.65 -5.43 -15.71
C LYS A 146 6.86 -5.69 -14.82
N HIS A 147 7.90 -4.88 -14.95
CA HIS A 147 9.20 -5.11 -14.33
C HIS A 147 9.62 -4.03 -13.35
N ASP A 148 8.97 -2.86 -13.35
CA ASP A 148 9.41 -1.70 -12.59
C ASP A 148 8.39 -1.35 -11.51
N VAL A 149 8.83 -1.45 -10.26
CA VAL A 149 7.99 -1.24 -9.08
C VAL A 149 8.66 -0.26 -8.15
N TYR A 150 7.86 0.62 -7.56
CA TYR A 150 8.30 1.58 -6.55
C TYR A 150 7.66 1.21 -5.21
N LEU A 151 8.46 1.22 -4.14
CA LEU A 151 7.99 0.90 -2.81
C LEU A 151 8.67 1.74 -1.75
N MET A 152 7.96 1.97 -0.65
CA MET A 152 8.51 2.66 0.51
C MET A 152 9.33 1.70 1.39
N GLN A 153 10.59 2.05 1.67
CA GLN A 153 11.50 1.31 2.55
C GLN A 153 12.20 2.29 3.49
N ASN A 154 11.93 2.21 4.79
CA ASN A 154 12.42 3.09 5.85
C ASN A 154 12.14 4.58 5.57
N TYR A 155 13.16 5.34 5.14
CA TYR A 155 13.06 6.75 4.74
C TYR A 155 13.36 6.94 3.25
N SER A 156 13.21 5.89 2.46
CA SER A 156 13.58 5.88 1.06
C SER A 156 12.46 5.29 0.22
N VAL A 157 12.17 5.93 -0.92
CA VAL A 157 11.40 5.29 -1.98
C VAL A 157 12.38 4.57 -2.89
N MET A 158 12.24 3.26 -2.94
CA MET A 158 13.06 2.37 -3.75
C MET A 158 12.35 2.07 -5.06
N HIS A 159 13.09 2.11 -6.17
CA HIS A 159 12.71 1.46 -7.42
C HIS A 159 13.33 0.06 -7.42
N TRP A 160 12.54 -0.95 -7.77
CA TRP A 160 12.96 -2.31 -7.97
C TRP A 160 12.66 -2.72 -9.41
N SER A 161 13.67 -3.25 -10.09
CA SER A 161 13.51 -3.88 -11.41
C SER A 161 13.49 -5.39 -11.23
N SER A 162 12.35 -6.06 -11.47
CA SER A 162 12.25 -7.53 -11.42
C SER A 162 13.05 -8.20 -12.55
N LEU A 163 13.17 -7.52 -13.70
CA LEU A 163 13.97 -7.98 -14.84
C LEU A 163 15.47 -8.02 -14.53
N LEU A 164 15.99 -6.95 -13.91
CA LEU A 164 17.42 -6.84 -13.57
C LEU A 164 17.75 -7.37 -12.17
N GLN A 165 16.72 -7.69 -11.38
CA GLN A 165 16.80 -8.03 -9.96
C GLN A 165 17.67 -7.04 -9.16
N ARG A 166 17.43 -5.75 -9.40
CA ARG A 166 18.21 -4.67 -8.80
C ARG A 166 17.31 -3.55 -8.28
N GLY A 167 17.65 -3.08 -7.08
CA GLY A 167 17.06 -1.91 -6.46
C GLY A 167 17.88 -0.64 -6.71
N LYS A 168 17.20 0.50 -6.79
CA LYS A 168 17.80 1.84 -6.80
C LYS A 168 16.99 2.79 -5.92
N GLU A 169 17.68 3.55 -5.07
CA GLU A 169 17.03 4.62 -4.32
C GLU A 169 16.63 5.79 -5.25
N VAL A 170 15.38 6.21 -5.17
CA VAL A 170 14.80 7.26 -6.04
C VAL A 170 14.56 8.55 -5.27
N LEU A 171 14.18 8.43 -4.00
CA LEU A 171 13.92 9.54 -3.10
C LEU A 171 14.38 9.14 -1.71
N ASN A 172 15.19 9.97 -1.06
CA ASN A 172 15.56 9.82 0.34
C ASN A 172 14.99 10.99 1.13
N VAL A 173 14.05 10.71 2.03
CA VAL A 173 13.37 11.71 2.86
C VAL A 173 13.97 11.84 4.27
N ALA A 174 15.04 11.12 4.60
CA ALA A 174 15.75 11.28 5.87
C ALA A 174 16.53 12.60 5.94
N LYS A 175 17.06 13.04 4.78
CA LYS A 175 17.81 14.29 4.63
C LYS A 175 16.88 15.45 4.25
N PRO A 176 17.28 16.71 4.51
CA PRO A 176 16.53 17.86 4.03
C PRO A 176 16.35 17.85 2.51
N ILE A 177 15.10 17.97 2.07
CA ILE A 177 14.71 18.07 0.68
C ILE A 177 14.46 19.54 0.38
N ILE A 178 15.14 20.06 -0.63
CA ILE A 178 14.94 21.43 -1.11
C ILE A 178 14.21 21.34 -2.45
N PRO A 179 13.04 22.00 -2.60
CA PRO A 179 12.30 21.97 -3.85
C PRO A 179 13.06 22.73 -4.94
N THR A 180 13.09 22.16 -6.13
CA THR A 180 13.77 22.75 -7.29
C THR A 180 12.91 23.84 -7.95
N LEU A 181 11.58 23.72 -7.91
CA LEU A 181 10.67 24.74 -8.40
C LEU A 181 10.58 25.88 -7.37
N LYS A 182 11.22 27.02 -7.66
CA LYS A 182 11.11 28.24 -6.87
C LYS A 182 10.16 29.21 -7.57
N ARG A 183 8.98 29.44 -7.00
CA ARG A 183 8.05 30.48 -7.43
C ARG A 183 7.50 31.23 -6.22
N THR A 184 7.43 32.55 -6.32
CA THR A 184 6.90 33.43 -5.27
C THR A 184 5.41 33.15 -5.02
N GLY A 185 5.02 32.95 -3.76
CA GLY A 185 3.63 32.69 -3.36
C GLY A 185 3.21 31.21 -3.27
N PHE A 186 4.13 30.27 -3.50
CA PHE A 186 3.88 28.83 -3.36
C PHE A 186 4.16 28.33 -1.94
N LEU A 187 3.42 27.30 -1.50
CA LEU A 187 3.63 26.56 -0.25
C LEU A 187 4.92 25.70 -0.25
N ALA A 188 5.74 25.80 -1.30
CA ALA A 188 6.96 25.01 -1.44
C ALA A 188 7.97 25.41 -0.36
N GLN A 189 8.28 24.49 0.55
CA GLN A 189 9.18 24.71 1.67
C GLN A 189 10.09 23.50 1.82
N PRO A 190 11.34 23.70 2.27
CA PRO A 190 12.20 22.57 2.62
C PRO A 190 11.56 21.74 3.73
N ILE A 191 11.59 20.42 3.58
CA ILE A 191 11.12 19.46 4.59
C ILE A 191 12.21 18.42 4.83
N SER A 192 12.15 17.74 5.97
CA SER A 192 13.15 16.74 6.36
C SER A 192 12.55 15.68 7.27
N ARG A 193 13.11 14.47 7.24
CA ARG A 193 12.69 13.34 8.09
C ARG A 193 11.20 13.01 7.94
N VAL A 194 10.70 13.07 6.71
CA VAL A 194 9.29 12.81 6.41
C VAL A 194 9.02 11.32 6.59
N GLN A 195 7.99 10.99 7.37
CA GLN A 195 7.44 9.64 7.42
C GLN A 195 6.39 9.51 6.33
N ILE A 196 6.71 8.82 5.23
CA ILE A 196 5.78 8.67 4.10
C ILE A 196 4.63 7.74 4.49
N SER A 197 3.40 8.26 4.45
CA SER A 197 2.16 7.55 4.78
C SER A 197 1.47 6.96 3.55
N THR A 198 1.72 7.52 2.37
CA THR A 198 1.04 7.16 1.12
C THR A 198 1.85 7.63 -0.09
N MET A 199 1.75 6.92 -1.21
CA MET A 199 2.39 7.33 -2.46
C MET A 199 1.63 6.85 -3.70
N THR A 200 1.91 7.50 -4.82
CA THR A 200 1.42 7.11 -6.14
C THR A 200 2.48 7.45 -7.19
N VAL A 201 2.54 6.67 -8.25
CA VAL A 201 3.45 6.93 -9.39
C VAL A 201 2.65 6.81 -10.67
N LYS A 202 2.50 7.91 -11.40
CA LYS A 202 1.80 7.88 -12.69
C LYS A 202 2.64 8.57 -13.74
N GLU A 203 2.81 7.90 -14.87
CA GLU A 203 3.73 8.30 -15.94
C GLU A 203 5.15 8.51 -15.40
N ASN A 204 5.59 9.76 -15.24
CA ASN A 204 6.91 10.09 -14.69
C ASN A 204 6.81 10.92 -13.41
N LEU A 205 5.61 11.09 -12.85
CA LEU A 205 5.39 11.85 -11.63
C LEU A 205 5.18 10.89 -10.46
N MET A 206 6.08 10.95 -9.50
CA MET A 206 5.93 10.33 -8.19
C MET A 206 5.42 11.38 -7.20
N VAL A 207 4.35 11.04 -6.48
CA VAL A 207 3.81 11.85 -5.39
C VAL A 207 3.81 11.02 -4.12
N ALA A 208 4.25 11.62 -3.01
CA ALA A 208 4.22 11.02 -1.69
C ALA A 208 3.60 11.99 -0.67
N GLY A 209 2.75 11.47 0.20
CA GLY A 209 2.19 12.17 1.35
C GLY A 209 2.93 11.79 2.63
N GLY A 210 3.07 12.74 3.55
CA GLY A 210 3.73 12.55 4.84
C GLY A 210 2.78 12.53 6.04
N PHE A 211 3.29 12.02 7.15
CA PHE A 211 2.57 11.87 8.41
C PHE A 211 2.23 13.21 9.10
N GLN A 212 2.92 14.30 8.79
CA GLN A 212 2.64 15.65 9.33
C GLN A 212 2.02 16.57 8.27
N GLY A 213 1.28 15.99 7.32
CA GLY A 213 0.61 16.72 6.26
C GLY A 213 1.54 17.24 5.19
N GLU A 214 2.68 16.59 4.98
CA GLU A 214 3.59 16.92 3.89
C GLU A 214 3.08 16.36 2.56
N LEU A 215 3.49 17.03 1.49
CA LEU A 215 3.35 16.59 0.11
C LEU A 215 4.72 16.71 -0.57
N ILE A 216 5.12 15.66 -1.30
CA ILE A 216 6.34 15.60 -2.09
C ILE A 216 5.96 15.20 -3.51
N CYS A 217 6.42 15.97 -4.50
CA CYS A 217 6.24 15.67 -5.91
C CYS A 217 7.61 15.64 -6.60
N LYS A 218 7.94 14.50 -7.20
CA LYS A 218 9.20 14.27 -7.90
C LYS A 218 8.94 13.79 -9.32
N ASN A 219 9.54 14.47 -10.30
CA ASN A 219 9.63 13.93 -11.65
C ASN A 219 10.77 12.90 -11.71
N LEU A 220 10.45 11.66 -12.06
CA LEU A 220 11.39 10.54 -12.09
C LEU A 220 12.49 10.69 -13.14
N LYS A 221 12.28 11.51 -14.17
CA LYS A 221 13.29 11.82 -15.18
C LYS A 221 14.32 12.85 -14.71
N HIS A 222 14.06 13.59 -13.63
CA HIS A 222 14.91 14.68 -13.16
C HIS A 222 15.56 14.38 -11.80
N SER A 223 16.81 14.81 -11.65
CA SER A 223 17.60 14.68 -10.42
C SER A 223 17.22 15.76 -9.40
N GLY A 224 16.01 15.71 -8.87
CA GLY A 224 15.55 16.63 -7.82
C GLY A 224 14.11 16.37 -7.43
N VAL A 225 13.66 17.02 -6.36
CA VAL A 225 12.24 17.08 -6.00
C VAL A 225 11.67 18.36 -6.61
N ALA A 226 10.59 18.23 -7.36
CA ALA A 226 9.99 19.37 -8.05
C ALA A 226 9.28 20.27 -7.05
N PHE A 227 8.47 19.68 -6.17
CA PHE A 227 7.74 20.37 -5.11
C PHE A 227 7.81 19.57 -3.82
N CYS A 228 7.96 20.26 -2.69
CA CYS A 228 7.73 19.70 -1.38
C CYS A 228 7.26 20.78 -0.40
N GLY A 229 6.44 20.43 0.58
CA GLY A 229 6.00 21.36 1.63
C GLY A 229 4.87 20.77 2.47
N LYS A 230 4.55 21.42 3.59
CA LYS A 230 3.33 21.14 4.36
C LYS A 230 2.13 21.77 3.64
N ILE A 231 1.08 20.99 3.42
CA ILE A 231 -0.14 21.43 2.71
C ILE A 231 -1.29 21.79 3.66
N THR A 232 -1.05 21.65 4.97
CA THR A 232 -1.96 21.93 6.06
C THR A 232 -1.27 22.72 7.15
N THR A 233 -2.05 23.44 7.94
CA THR A 233 -1.60 24.17 9.13
C THR A 233 -1.83 23.39 10.42
N ASP A 234 -2.49 22.23 10.36
CA ASP A 234 -2.72 21.37 11.50
C ASP A 234 -1.55 20.37 11.62
N ASP A 235 -0.85 20.41 12.75
CA ASP A 235 0.35 19.59 12.97
C ASP A 235 0.04 18.08 13.05
N ASN A 236 -1.22 17.69 13.27
CA ASN A 236 -1.67 16.28 13.32
C ASN A 236 -2.31 15.80 12.03
N ALA A 237 -2.33 16.63 10.98
CA ALA A 237 -3.07 16.33 9.76
C ALA A 237 -2.27 15.47 8.78
N ILE A 238 -2.20 14.16 9.06
CA ILE A 238 -1.65 13.14 8.16
C ILE A 238 -2.20 13.31 6.74
N THR A 239 -1.33 13.23 5.73
CA THR A 239 -1.76 13.02 4.34
C THR A 239 -2.11 11.54 4.17
N ASN A 240 -3.39 11.18 4.26
CA ASN A 240 -3.84 9.79 4.27
C ASN A 240 -3.77 9.11 2.91
N ALA A 241 -4.17 9.84 1.86
CA ALA A 241 -4.14 9.34 0.50
C ALA A 241 -3.64 10.41 -0.47
N VAL A 242 -2.90 9.97 -1.47
CA VAL A 242 -2.53 10.77 -2.65
C VAL A 242 -2.86 9.99 -3.91
N ASP A 243 -3.36 10.69 -4.93
CA ASP A 243 -3.58 10.10 -6.25
C ASP A 243 -3.27 11.10 -7.36
N ILE A 244 -3.04 10.58 -8.58
CA ILE A 244 -2.82 11.38 -9.79
C ILE A 244 -3.87 11.01 -10.83
N TYR A 245 -4.71 11.97 -11.20
CA TYR A 245 -5.78 11.77 -12.17
C TYR A 245 -5.69 12.75 -13.33
N CYS A 246 -6.30 12.39 -14.46
CA CYS A 246 -6.48 13.29 -15.59
C CYS A 246 -7.85 13.95 -15.44
N ASN A 247 -7.91 15.28 -15.52
CA ASN A 247 -9.20 15.95 -15.60
C ASN A 247 -9.87 15.65 -16.97
N PRO A 248 -11.15 16.04 -17.17
CA PRO A 248 -11.86 15.79 -18.44
C PRO A 248 -11.23 16.44 -19.68
N ILE A 249 -10.30 17.38 -19.51
CA ILE A 249 -9.60 18.11 -20.57
C ILE A 249 -8.20 17.50 -20.83
N GLY A 250 -7.79 16.48 -20.06
CA GLY A 250 -6.53 15.75 -20.21
C GLY A 250 -5.37 16.29 -19.37
N SER A 251 -5.56 17.35 -18.57
CA SER A 251 -4.52 17.87 -17.69
C SER A 251 -4.38 17.00 -16.44
N LEU A 252 -3.14 16.68 -16.06
CA LEU A 252 -2.84 15.91 -14.85
C LEU A 252 -3.06 16.76 -13.58
N ARG A 253 -3.59 16.12 -12.56
CA ARG A 253 -3.91 16.71 -11.26
C ARG A 253 -3.41 15.80 -10.15
N VAL A 254 -2.91 16.39 -9.08
CA VAL A 254 -2.58 15.71 -7.84
C VAL A 254 -3.71 15.97 -6.85
N ILE A 255 -4.26 14.92 -6.27
CA ILE A 255 -5.28 15.03 -5.21
C ILE A 255 -4.74 14.46 -3.92
N THR A 256 -5.05 15.10 -2.80
CA THR A 256 -4.68 14.63 -1.47
C THR A 256 -5.91 14.57 -0.58
N ALA A 257 -5.96 13.54 0.27
CA ALA A 257 -6.93 13.42 1.36
C ALA A 257 -6.17 13.50 2.69
N ASN A 258 -6.68 14.31 3.61
CA ASN A 258 -5.98 14.62 4.86
C ASN A 258 -6.89 14.44 6.08
N ASN A 259 -6.25 14.22 7.23
CA ASN A 259 -6.93 14.10 8.53
C ASN A 259 -7.67 15.37 8.97
N ASP A 260 -7.32 16.53 8.44
CA ASP A 260 -7.97 17.83 8.73
C ASP A 260 -9.30 18.04 7.98
N SER A 261 -9.96 16.93 7.66
CA SER A 261 -11.22 16.87 6.94
C SER A 261 -11.22 17.55 5.57
N GLN A 262 -10.05 17.69 4.93
CA GLN A 262 -9.93 18.39 3.66
C GLN A 262 -9.34 17.52 2.55
N VAL A 263 -9.88 17.73 1.36
CA VAL A 263 -9.33 17.22 0.10
C VAL A 263 -8.74 18.39 -0.68
N ARG A 264 -7.50 18.27 -1.12
CA ARG A 264 -6.80 19.33 -1.86
C ARG A 264 -6.45 18.85 -3.26
N VAL A 265 -6.58 19.74 -4.23
CA VAL A 265 -6.28 19.46 -5.64
C VAL A 265 -5.22 20.45 -6.10
N PHE A 266 -4.16 19.93 -6.73
CA PHE A 266 -3.06 20.70 -7.28
C PHE A 266 -2.89 20.39 -8.77
N ASP A 267 -2.40 21.38 -9.51
CA ASP A 267 -1.93 21.15 -10.88
C ASP A 267 -0.66 20.29 -10.86
N ALA A 268 -0.57 19.26 -11.70
CA ALA A 268 0.59 18.35 -11.67
C ALA A 268 1.84 18.90 -12.36
N GLU A 269 1.74 19.95 -13.17
CA GLU A 269 2.89 20.53 -13.87
C GLU A 269 3.58 21.60 -13.01
N ASN A 270 2.78 22.46 -12.38
CA ASN A 270 3.30 23.60 -11.63
C ASN A 270 2.99 23.56 -10.13
N PHE A 271 2.23 22.57 -9.65
CA PHE A 271 1.87 22.38 -8.24
C PHE A 271 1.09 23.54 -7.61
N ALA A 272 0.41 24.34 -8.43
CA ALA A 272 -0.49 25.38 -7.93
C ALA A 272 -1.72 24.73 -7.31
N SER A 273 -2.17 25.25 -6.17
CA SER A 273 -3.43 24.84 -5.54
C SER A 273 -4.60 25.25 -6.44
N LEU A 274 -5.43 24.28 -6.82
CA LEU A 274 -6.61 24.47 -7.68
C LEU A 274 -7.91 24.39 -6.89
N GLY A 275 -7.95 23.62 -5.81
CA GLY A 275 -9.15 23.44 -5.00
C GLY A 275 -8.85 22.90 -3.61
N CYS A 276 -9.71 23.24 -2.66
CA CYS A 276 -9.68 22.73 -1.30
C CYS A 276 -11.12 22.51 -0.83
N PHE A 277 -11.51 21.26 -0.61
CA PHE A 277 -12.88 20.86 -0.28
C PHE A 277 -12.92 20.34 1.15
N LYS A 278 -13.80 20.91 1.97
CA LYS A 278 -13.94 20.54 3.38
C LYS A 278 -15.13 19.60 3.57
N TYR A 279 -14.94 18.58 4.40
CA TYR A 279 -15.93 17.60 4.81
C TYR A 279 -16.11 17.62 6.34
N ASP A 280 -17.12 16.91 6.84
CA ASP A 280 -17.49 16.92 8.26
C ASP A 280 -16.59 16.00 9.14
N TRP A 281 -15.69 15.25 8.52
CA TRP A 281 -14.88 14.21 9.14
C TRP A 281 -13.52 14.05 8.45
N SER A 282 -12.57 13.40 9.14
CA SER A 282 -11.23 13.08 8.61
C SER A 282 -11.33 12.25 7.33
N VAL A 283 -10.67 12.69 6.25
CA VAL A 283 -10.74 11.99 4.97
C VAL A 283 -9.62 10.96 4.86
N ASN A 284 -9.98 9.68 4.97
CA ASN A 284 -9.06 8.55 4.98
C ASN A 284 -8.63 8.13 3.57
N ASN A 285 -9.50 8.27 2.56
CA ASN A 285 -9.16 7.95 1.17
C ASN A 285 -10.00 8.74 0.17
N THR A 286 -9.44 8.99 -1.02
CA THR A 286 -10.18 9.50 -2.17
C THR A 286 -9.79 8.75 -3.44
N SER A 287 -10.69 8.72 -4.42
CA SER A 287 -10.36 8.30 -5.79
C SER A 287 -11.25 9.01 -6.81
N VAL A 288 -10.65 9.40 -7.93
CA VAL A 288 -11.36 10.08 -9.03
C VAL A 288 -11.74 9.08 -10.10
N SER A 289 -12.93 9.22 -10.67
CA SER A 289 -13.40 8.38 -11.77
C SER A 289 -12.49 8.49 -13.00
N PRO A 290 -12.44 7.46 -13.88
CA PRO A 290 -11.56 7.45 -15.05
C PRO A 290 -11.77 8.63 -16.01
N ASP A 291 -12.99 9.19 -16.06
CA ASP A 291 -13.33 10.36 -16.87
C ASP A 291 -12.99 11.71 -16.19
N GLY A 292 -12.46 11.68 -14.96
CA GLY A 292 -12.05 12.86 -14.21
C GLY A 292 -13.20 13.69 -13.64
N ARG A 293 -14.44 13.17 -13.62
CA ARG A 293 -15.64 13.96 -13.26
C ARG A 293 -16.12 13.72 -11.83
N LEU A 294 -16.09 12.49 -11.36
CA LEU A 294 -16.61 12.11 -10.05
C LEU A 294 -15.46 11.83 -9.08
N LEU A 295 -15.63 12.28 -7.85
CA LEU A 295 -14.73 12.07 -6.73
C LEU A 295 -15.45 11.23 -5.68
N ALA A 296 -14.89 10.06 -5.36
CA ALA A 296 -15.28 9.28 -4.20
C ALA A 296 -14.50 9.77 -2.98
N VAL A 297 -15.19 10.08 -1.89
CA VAL A 297 -14.61 10.58 -0.64
C VAL A 297 -15.00 9.63 0.50
N LEU A 298 -13.99 9.10 1.18
CA LEU A 298 -14.08 8.11 2.24
C LEU A 298 -13.34 8.60 3.49
N GLY A 299 -13.86 8.30 4.68
CA GLY A 299 -13.23 8.71 5.92
C GLY A 299 -13.93 8.20 7.16
N ASP A 300 -13.96 9.01 8.22
CA ASP A 300 -14.57 8.68 9.52
C ASP A 300 -16.11 8.78 9.47
N SER A 301 -16.69 8.16 8.46
CA SER A 301 -18.11 7.98 8.22
C SER A 301 -18.36 6.59 7.62
N THR A 302 -19.53 6.05 7.88
CA THR A 302 -20.00 4.81 7.25
C THR A 302 -20.45 5.03 5.80
N GLU A 303 -20.59 6.28 5.39
CA GLU A 303 -21.03 6.66 4.05
C GLU A 303 -19.84 7.01 3.15
N CYS A 304 -19.92 6.63 1.88
CA CYS A 304 -19.05 7.18 0.84
C CYS A 304 -19.76 8.32 0.15
N LEU A 305 -19.14 9.50 0.10
CA LEU A 305 -19.69 10.64 -0.64
C LEU A 305 -19.21 10.57 -2.09
N ILE A 306 -20.12 10.81 -3.03
CA ILE A 306 -19.81 11.06 -4.44
C ILE A 306 -19.94 12.56 -4.66
N ALA A 307 -18.87 13.19 -5.11
CA ALA A 307 -18.79 14.62 -5.37
C ALA A 307 -18.34 14.89 -6.82
N ASP A 308 -18.59 16.10 -7.30
CA ASP A 308 -17.97 16.61 -8.52
C ASP A 308 -16.49 16.91 -8.25
N ALA A 309 -15.59 16.35 -9.08
CA ALA A 309 -14.14 16.40 -8.85
C ALA A 309 -13.54 17.81 -9.03
N ASN A 310 -14.23 18.73 -9.70
CA ASN A 310 -13.74 20.11 -9.92
C ASN A 310 -14.20 21.06 -8.83
N THR A 311 -15.40 20.85 -8.28
CA THR A 311 -16.06 21.76 -7.34
C THR A 311 -16.13 21.22 -5.91
N GLY A 312 -15.92 19.92 -5.72
CA GLY A 312 -16.10 19.24 -4.43
C GLY A 312 -17.56 19.11 -3.99
N LYS A 313 -18.52 19.55 -4.81
CA LYS A 313 -19.94 19.53 -4.46
C LYS A 313 -20.45 18.09 -4.44
N ILE A 314 -21.08 17.69 -3.34
CA ILE A 314 -21.69 16.36 -3.17
C ILE A 314 -22.87 16.22 -4.14
N THR A 315 -22.84 15.15 -4.93
CA THR A 315 -23.89 14.77 -5.90
C THR A 315 -24.58 13.47 -5.55
N GLY A 316 -24.02 12.68 -4.63
CA GLY A 316 -24.60 11.41 -4.21
C GLY A 316 -23.95 10.84 -2.94
N ILE A 317 -24.61 9.86 -2.36
CA ILE A 317 -24.16 9.20 -1.13
C ILE A 317 -24.37 7.70 -1.30
N LEU A 318 -23.36 6.90 -1.01
CA LEU A 318 -23.43 5.44 -0.97
C LEU A 318 -23.56 4.99 0.48
N LYS A 319 -24.63 4.23 0.77
CA LYS A 319 -24.96 3.77 2.12
C LYS A 319 -24.97 2.25 2.18
N GLY A 320 -24.32 1.68 3.18
CA GLY A 320 -24.36 0.23 3.42
C GLY A 320 -23.20 -0.28 4.28
N HIS A 321 -22.03 0.35 4.21
CA HIS A 321 -20.95 0.03 5.15
C HIS A 321 -21.36 0.33 6.58
N LEU A 322 -20.76 -0.40 7.53
CA LEU A 322 -21.09 -0.27 8.95
C LEU A 322 -20.00 0.41 9.78
N ASP A 323 -18.88 0.78 9.16
CA ASP A 323 -17.72 1.37 9.83
C ASP A 323 -16.92 2.25 8.86
N TYR A 324 -15.72 2.70 9.21
CA TYR A 324 -14.91 3.63 8.42
C TYR A 324 -14.23 2.97 7.22
N SER A 325 -14.18 3.71 6.11
CA SER A 325 -13.62 3.25 4.85
C SER A 325 -12.21 3.79 4.63
N PHE A 326 -11.33 2.95 4.08
CA PHE A 326 -9.89 3.27 3.92
C PHE A 326 -9.35 3.02 2.52
N ALA A 327 -10.15 2.42 1.64
CA ALA A 327 -9.75 2.13 0.27
C ALA A 327 -10.92 2.35 -0.69
N SER A 328 -10.63 2.88 -1.86
CA SER A 328 -11.53 2.84 -3.00
C SER A 328 -10.77 2.62 -4.30
N ALA A 329 -11.45 2.01 -5.27
CA ALA A 329 -10.93 1.86 -6.62
C ALA A 329 -12.08 1.94 -7.63
N TRP A 330 -11.89 2.73 -8.68
CA TRP A 330 -12.79 2.76 -9.82
C TRP A 330 -12.44 1.64 -10.80
N HIS A 331 -13.45 0.96 -11.29
CA HIS A 331 -13.31 0.13 -12.47
C HIS A 331 -13.02 1.04 -13.69
N PRO A 332 -12.14 0.64 -14.63
CA PRO A 332 -11.71 1.50 -15.74
C PRO A 332 -12.84 1.95 -16.68
N ASP A 333 -13.98 1.25 -16.70
CA ASP A 333 -15.18 1.68 -17.45
C ASP A 333 -15.93 2.87 -16.80
N GLY A 334 -15.55 3.25 -15.58
CA GLY A 334 -16.15 4.34 -14.80
C GLY A 334 -17.55 4.06 -14.24
N ARG A 335 -18.05 2.83 -14.33
CA ARG A 335 -19.41 2.46 -13.87
C ARG A 335 -19.42 1.83 -12.49
N ILE A 336 -18.37 1.11 -12.15
CA ILE A 336 -18.26 0.44 -10.85
C ILE A 336 -17.24 1.15 -9.96
N LEU A 337 -17.65 1.44 -8.73
CA LEU A 337 -16.77 1.86 -7.64
C LEU A 337 -16.70 0.73 -6.62
N ALA A 338 -15.48 0.34 -6.22
CA ALA A 338 -15.25 -0.54 -5.08
C ALA A 338 -14.85 0.30 -3.86
N THR A 339 -15.40 -0.02 -2.69
CA THR A 339 -15.04 0.62 -1.41
C THR A 339 -14.70 -0.44 -0.37
N GLY A 340 -13.55 -0.28 0.30
CA GLY A 340 -13.00 -1.21 1.29
C GLY A 340 -13.06 -0.61 2.70
N ASN A 341 -13.52 -1.43 3.66
CA ASN A 341 -13.99 -0.93 4.93
C ASN A 341 -13.48 -1.71 6.15
N GLN A 342 -13.51 -1.04 7.30
CA GLN A 342 -13.25 -1.60 8.62
C GLN A 342 -14.20 -2.73 9.02
N ASP A 343 -15.42 -2.74 8.47
CA ASP A 343 -16.39 -3.83 8.61
C ASP A 343 -15.98 -5.13 7.91
N LYS A 344 -14.75 -5.25 7.40
CA LYS A 344 -14.17 -6.42 6.71
C LYS A 344 -14.83 -6.75 5.38
N THR A 345 -15.58 -5.81 4.81
CA THR A 345 -16.19 -5.98 3.50
C THR A 345 -15.62 -5.00 2.47
N CYS A 346 -15.66 -5.43 1.22
CA CYS A 346 -15.59 -4.56 0.07
C CYS A 346 -16.97 -4.49 -0.57
N ARG A 347 -17.55 -3.30 -0.71
CA ARG A 347 -18.82 -3.10 -1.43
C ARG A 347 -18.55 -2.60 -2.83
N LEU A 348 -19.33 -3.12 -3.79
CA LEU A 348 -19.30 -2.71 -5.18
C LEU A 348 -20.56 -1.90 -5.50
N TRP A 349 -20.40 -0.77 -6.15
CA TRP A 349 -21.48 0.19 -6.41
C TRP A 349 -21.56 0.47 -7.90
N ASP A 350 -22.76 0.40 -8.47
CA ASP A 350 -23.03 0.94 -9.80
C ASP A 350 -23.33 2.43 -9.66
N ILE A 351 -22.50 3.30 -10.22
CA ILE A 351 -22.66 4.75 -10.06
C ILE A 351 -23.90 5.31 -10.75
N ARG A 352 -24.55 4.51 -11.60
CA ARG A 352 -25.83 4.84 -12.24
C ARG A 352 -27.00 4.59 -11.30
N ASN A 353 -26.79 3.78 -10.25
CA ASN A 353 -27.77 3.51 -9.21
C ASN A 353 -27.12 3.46 -7.82
N LEU A 354 -27.15 4.59 -7.11
CA LEU A 354 -26.50 4.76 -5.81
C LEU A 354 -27.31 4.20 -4.63
N SER A 355 -28.51 3.63 -4.87
CA SER A 355 -29.41 3.21 -3.78
C SER A 355 -28.90 2.01 -2.99
N GLU A 356 -28.14 1.13 -3.63
CA GLU A 356 -27.64 -0.11 -3.04
C GLU A 356 -26.34 -0.58 -3.69
N SER A 357 -25.57 -1.40 -2.98
CA SER A 357 -24.40 -2.07 -3.53
C SER A 357 -24.81 -3.27 -4.38
N ILE A 358 -24.20 -3.46 -5.55
CA ILE A 358 -24.45 -4.60 -6.44
C ILE A 358 -23.88 -5.91 -5.89
N ALA A 359 -22.85 -5.85 -5.05
CA ALA A 359 -22.26 -7.00 -4.38
C ALA A 359 -21.50 -6.56 -3.12
N VAL A 360 -21.40 -7.49 -2.17
CA VAL A 360 -20.61 -7.35 -0.94
C VAL A 360 -19.62 -8.50 -0.89
N LEU A 361 -18.32 -8.19 -0.98
CA LEU A 361 -17.23 -9.16 -0.93
C LEU A 361 -16.66 -9.21 0.50
N LYS A 362 -16.45 -10.41 1.01
CA LYS A 362 -16.03 -10.63 2.40
C LYS A 362 -14.53 -10.90 2.50
N GLY A 363 -13.85 -10.17 3.39
CA GLY A 363 -12.49 -10.48 3.83
C GLY A 363 -12.43 -11.69 4.77
N ARG A 364 -11.27 -12.33 4.89
CA ARG A 364 -11.03 -13.54 5.66
C ARG A 364 -10.72 -13.25 7.14
N MET A 365 -9.99 -12.17 7.43
CA MET A 365 -9.42 -11.88 8.75
C MET A 365 -9.79 -10.49 9.26
N GLY A 366 -9.58 -9.47 8.44
CA GLY A 366 -9.58 -8.07 8.85
C GLY A 366 -10.16 -7.10 7.83
N ALA A 367 -9.95 -5.82 8.13
CA ALA A 367 -10.46 -4.72 7.35
C ALA A 367 -9.86 -4.65 5.94
N ILE A 368 -10.62 -4.14 4.97
CA ILE A 368 -10.11 -4.00 3.60
C ILE A 368 -9.35 -2.68 3.47
N ARG A 369 -8.05 -2.77 3.15
CA ARG A 369 -7.11 -1.63 3.15
C ARG A 369 -6.50 -1.30 1.79
N GLY A 370 -6.58 -2.23 0.84
CA GLY A 370 -6.14 -2.00 -0.53
C GLY A 370 -7.17 -2.48 -1.52
N LEU A 371 -7.47 -1.65 -2.52
CA LEU A 371 -8.31 -2.01 -3.66
C LEU A 371 -7.65 -1.52 -4.94
N ARG A 372 -7.54 -2.39 -5.95
CA ARG A 372 -7.04 -2.04 -7.29
C ARG A 372 -7.76 -2.87 -8.34
N PHE A 373 -8.29 -2.22 -9.37
CA PHE A 373 -8.67 -2.91 -10.59
C PHE A 373 -7.44 -3.06 -11.49
N THR A 374 -7.41 -4.14 -12.28
CA THR A 374 -6.54 -4.20 -13.46
C THR A 374 -6.96 -3.13 -14.47
N SER A 375 -6.02 -2.67 -15.31
CA SER A 375 -6.29 -1.63 -16.30
C SER A 375 -7.30 -2.04 -17.37
N ASP A 376 -7.46 -3.34 -17.63
CA ASP A 376 -8.51 -3.92 -18.47
C ASP A 376 -9.86 -4.10 -17.75
N GLY A 377 -9.89 -3.95 -16.42
CA GLY A 377 -11.08 -4.13 -15.60
C GLY A 377 -11.46 -5.59 -15.32
N HIS A 378 -10.66 -6.56 -15.78
CA HIS A 378 -10.99 -7.98 -15.63
C HIS A 378 -10.92 -8.46 -14.18
N PHE A 379 -10.03 -7.89 -13.37
CA PHE A 379 -9.81 -8.33 -12.00
C PHE A 379 -9.81 -7.18 -11.00
N LEU A 380 -10.32 -7.47 -9.81
CA LEU A 380 -10.21 -6.62 -8.62
C LEU A 380 -9.30 -7.30 -7.59
N ALA A 381 -8.18 -6.68 -7.25
CA ALA A 381 -7.40 -7.03 -6.07
C ALA A 381 -7.97 -6.35 -4.83
N MET A 382 -8.13 -7.12 -3.76
CA MET A 382 -8.59 -6.70 -2.44
C MET A 382 -7.57 -7.18 -1.39
N ALA A 383 -6.91 -6.25 -0.73
CA ALA A 383 -5.91 -6.54 0.30
C ALA A 383 -6.47 -6.25 1.69
N GLU A 384 -6.28 -7.21 2.58
CA GLU A 384 -6.51 -7.08 4.02
C GLU A 384 -5.31 -6.38 4.69
N PRO A 385 -5.32 -6.09 6.01
CA PRO A 385 -4.20 -5.35 6.62
C PRO A 385 -2.92 -6.20 6.62
N ALA A 386 -3.08 -7.52 6.70
CA ALA A 386 -2.04 -8.53 6.68
C ALA A 386 -2.54 -9.80 6.00
N ASP A 387 -1.57 -10.62 5.59
CA ASP A 387 -1.71 -12.03 5.23
C ASP A 387 -2.56 -12.40 4.00
N PHE A 388 -3.63 -11.67 3.67
CA PHE A 388 -4.56 -12.06 2.62
C PHE A 388 -4.70 -10.99 1.54
N VAL A 389 -4.46 -11.42 0.30
CA VAL A 389 -4.85 -10.70 -0.91
C VAL A 389 -5.81 -11.57 -1.68
N HIS A 390 -6.95 -11.00 -2.10
CA HIS A 390 -7.96 -11.67 -2.88
C HIS A 390 -8.00 -11.04 -4.28
N VAL A 391 -8.07 -11.86 -5.32
CA VAL A 391 -8.24 -11.41 -6.71
C VAL A 391 -9.56 -11.95 -7.23
N PHE A 392 -10.53 -11.07 -7.47
CA PHE A 392 -11.87 -11.40 -7.95
C PHE A 392 -12.00 -11.21 -9.45
N ASP A 393 -12.68 -12.13 -10.13
CA ASP A 393 -13.04 -12.03 -11.55
C ASP A 393 -14.29 -11.16 -11.73
N SER A 394 -14.10 -9.96 -12.26
CA SER A 394 -15.18 -9.00 -12.50
C SER A 394 -16.15 -9.45 -13.59
N HIS A 395 -15.70 -10.27 -14.55
CA HIS A 395 -16.55 -10.77 -15.64
C HIS A 395 -17.48 -11.89 -15.17
N SER A 396 -17.08 -12.65 -14.15
CA SER A 396 -17.96 -13.62 -13.51
C SER A 396 -18.87 -12.99 -12.44
N GLY A 397 -19.10 -11.68 -12.48
CA GLY A 397 -19.88 -10.99 -11.45
C GLY A 397 -19.25 -11.09 -10.05
N TYR A 398 -17.92 -11.18 -9.96
CA TYR A 398 -17.14 -11.32 -8.72
C TYR A 398 -17.36 -12.65 -7.96
N GLU A 399 -18.02 -13.63 -8.59
CA GLU A 399 -18.31 -14.94 -7.98
C GLU A 399 -17.08 -15.86 -7.89
N ARG A 400 -15.98 -15.56 -8.57
CA ARG A 400 -14.75 -16.38 -8.57
C ARG A 400 -13.61 -15.60 -7.95
N CYS A 401 -12.89 -16.23 -7.04
CA CYS A 401 -11.77 -15.61 -6.32
C CYS A 401 -10.54 -16.51 -6.22
N GLN A 402 -9.38 -15.90 -6.45
CA GLN A 402 -8.10 -16.40 -6.00
C GLN A 402 -7.76 -15.75 -4.66
N GLU A 403 -7.50 -16.58 -3.65
CA GLU A 403 -6.97 -16.13 -2.37
C GLU A 403 -5.46 -16.40 -2.31
N ILE A 404 -4.68 -15.36 -2.05
CA ILE A 404 -3.23 -15.41 -1.89
C ILE A 404 -2.95 -15.32 -0.38
N ASP A 405 -2.45 -16.42 0.18
CA ASP A 405 -2.13 -16.58 1.60
C ASP A 405 -0.63 -16.29 1.84
N LEU A 406 -0.35 -15.23 2.59
CA LEU A 406 0.95 -14.66 2.91
C LEU A 406 1.09 -14.43 4.42
N PHE A 407 2.26 -14.03 4.89
CA PHE A 407 2.54 -13.69 6.28
C PHE A 407 3.20 -12.34 6.41
N GLY A 408 2.60 -11.47 7.22
CA GLY A 408 3.08 -10.11 7.49
C GLY A 408 2.07 -9.05 7.04
N GLU A 409 2.33 -7.81 7.44
CA GLU A 409 1.50 -6.66 7.07
C GLU A 409 1.64 -6.37 5.57
N ILE A 410 0.53 -6.14 4.88
CA ILE A 410 0.54 -5.88 3.43
C ILE A 410 0.66 -4.38 3.22
N ALA A 411 1.83 -3.88 2.88
CA ALA A 411 2.10 -2.45 2.67
C ALA A 411 1.43 -1.87 1.42
N GLY A 412 1.08 -2.72 0.47
CA GLY A 412 0.36 -2.34 -0.73
C GLY A 412 0.30 -3.45 -1.77
N VAL A 413 -0.62 -3.29 -2.72
CA VAL A 413 -0.78 -4.17 -3.89
C VAL A 413 -0.85 -3.33 -5.15
N SER A 414 -0.24 -3.81 -6.23
CA SER A 414 -0.24 -3.09 -7.50
C SER A 414 -0.18 -4.05 -8.68
N PHE A 415 -1.12 -3.91 -9.61
CA PHE A 415 -1.02 -4.55 -10.92
C PHE A 415 -0.10 -3.73 -11.81
N SER A 416 0.68 -4.39 -12.65
CA SER A 416 1.36 -3.72 -13.74
C SER A 416 0.34 -3.11 -14.73
N PRO A 417 0.64 -1.98 -15.37
CA PRO A 417 -0.31 -1.33 -16.29
C PRO A 417 -0.72 -2.19 -17.50
N ASP A 418 0.08 -3.18 -17.87
CA ASP A 418 -0.22 -4.16 -18.93
C ASP A 418 -0.99 -5.38 -18.40
N THR A 419 -1.36 -5.41 -17.12
CA THR A 419 -2.07 -6.49 -16.41
C THR A 419 -1.30 -7.80 -16.26
N GLU A 420 -0.05 -7.86 -16.68
CA GLU A 420 0.72 -9.11 -16.72
C GLU A 420 1.34 -9.51 -15.39
N ALA A 421 1.49 -8.56 -14.46
CA ALA A 421 2.07 -8.80 -13.14
C ALA A 421 1.20 -8.22 -12.02
N LEU A 422 1.21 -8.89 -10.87
CA LEU A 422 0.69 -8.40 -9.60
C LEU A 422 1.84 -8.41 -8.60
N PHE A 423 2.05 -7.27 -7.95
CA PHE A 423 3.04 -7.10 -6.89
C PHE A 423 2.36 -6.94 -5.54
N VAL A 424 2.93 -7.58 -4.52
CA VAL A 424 2.49 -7.48 -3.12
C VAL A 424 3.71 -7.16 -2.25
N GLY A 425 3.66 -6.03 -1.56
CA GLY A 425 4.71 -5.58 -0.65
C GLY A 425 4.38 -6.00 0.78
N ILE A 426 5.30 -6.72 1.42
CA ILE A 426 5.16 -7.20 2.79
C ILE A 426 6.08 -6.41 3.71
N ALA A 427 5.48 -5.84 4.75
CA ALA A 427 6.17 -5.24 5.88
C ALA A 427 6.17 -6.25 7.03
N ASP A 428 7.35 -6.81 7.30
CA ASP A 428 7.60 -7.66 8.44
C ASP A 428 9.09 -7.55 8.82
N ARG A 429 9.40 -7.69 10.11
CA ARG A 429 10.76 -7.55 10.62
C ARG A 429 11.71 -8.57 10.00
N THR A 430 11.25 -9.80 9.83
CA THR A 430 12.05 -10.98 9.46
C THR A 430 11.79 -11.43 8.02
N TYR A 431 10.52 -11.42 7.61
CA TYR A 431 10.04 -11.93 6.32
C TYR A 431 9.51 -10.83 5.39
N GLY A 432 9.77 -9.55 5.73
CA GLY A 432 9.46 -8.42 4.86
C GLY A 432 10.12 -8.60 3.50
N SER A 433 9.33 -8.40 2.45
CA SER A 433 9.71 -8.80 1.09
C SER A 433 8.79 -8.19 0.03
N LEU A 434 9.17 -8.35 -1.24
CA LEU A 434 8.34 -8.04 -2.39
C LEU A 434 8.04 -9.33 -3.17
N LEU A 435 6.75 -9.65 -3.29
CA LEU A 435 6.28 -10.78 -4.08
C LEU A 435 5.79 -10.31 -5.45
N GLU A 436 6.13 -11.10 -6.47
CA GLU A 436 5.71 -10.95 -7.86
C GLU A 436 4.90 -12.18 -8.29
N PHE A 437 3.75 -11.94 -8.89
CA PHE A 437 2.88 -12.94 -9.49
C PHE A 437 2.63 -12.57 -10.95
N ILE A 438 2.56 -13.56 -11.85
CA ILE A 438 2.33 -13.34 -13.28
C ILE A 438 0.93 -13.82 -13.66
N ARG A 439 0.23 -13.04 -14.50
CA ARG A 439 -1.10 -13.39 -15.00
C ARG A 439 -1.08 -14.73 -15.72
N LYS A 440 -1.95 -15.63 -15.29
CA LYS A 440 -2.16 -16.93 -15.89
C LYS A 440 -3.05 -16.78 -17.13
N ARG A 441 -2.45 -16.93 -18.31
CA ARG A 441 -3.21 -17.03 -19.56
C ARG A 441 -3.70 -18.46 -19.74
N HIS A 442 -5.02 -18.63 -19.82
CA HIS A 442 -5.58 -19.89 -20.28
C HIS A 442 -5.57 -19.79 -21.80
N TYR A 443 -4.79 -20.61 -22.50
CA TYR A 443 -4.75 -20.63 -23.96
C TYR A 443 -6.06 -21.18 -24.54
N ASN A 444 -7.16 -20.47 -24.33
CA ASN A 444 -8.33 -20.59 -25.16
C ASN A 444 -8.09 -19.65 -26.34
N TYR A 445 -8.27 -20.16 -27.56
CA TYR A 445 -8.05 -19.46 -28.84
C TYR A 445 -8.66 -18.04 -28.94
N LEU A 446 -9.58 -17.70 -28.02
CA LEU A 446 -10.27 -16.41 -27.90
C LEU A 446 -9.48 -15.32 -27.15
N ASP A 447 -8.52 -15.67 -26.28
CA ASP A 447 -7.72 -14.68 -25.50
C ASP A 447 -6.62 -14.00 -26.36
N SER A 448 -6.47 -14.43 -27.61
CA SER A 448 -5.53 -13.86 -28.60
C SER A 448 -6.18 -12.88 -29.59
N MET A 449 -7.47 -12.57 -29.44
CA MET A 449 -8.21 -11.71 -30.38
C MET A 449 -8.56 -10.31 -29.86
N PHE A 450 -8.24 -9.96 -28.60
CA PHE A 450 -8.62 -8.68 -28.01
C PHE A 450 -7.47 -8.02 -27.26
#